data_AF-A0A4R8TGY6-F1
#
_entry.id   AF-A0A4R8TGY6-F1
#
_cell.length_a   1.000
_cell.length_b   1.000
_cell.length_c   1.000
_cell.angle_alpha   90.00
_cell.angle_beta   90.00
_cell.angle_gamma   90.00
#
_symmetry.space_group_name_H-M   'P 1'
#
loop_
_entity.id
_entity.type
_entity.pdbx_description
1 polymer ?
#
loop_
_entity_poly.entity_id
_entity_poly.type
_entity_poly.pdbx_seq_one_letter_code
_entity_poly.pdbx_strand_id
1 'polypeptide(L)'
;MQPEAASLLTATPAVEEGGKKRKSPIMIESQDAKTTAKSSLSAAAATPTLASVHETLLAELRSKYDVLPAFTISSTKIHKRVTWLLLHLRKDNGDARKRAVLLHARPAEVGKMITICEQVKRLVAQEKDGRWYQYNLMYDLPPPPPKKEDVVEETMVGGEDRNSDDDDDFEIMESRFEKAVVPQKTAHPKKSLSIFLSLEPMPDLKAKEGVTQQTNES
;
A
#
# COMPACT_ATOMS: atom_id res chain seq x y z
N MET A 1 -27.58 22.52 59.50
CA MET A 1 -27.09 22.07 60.82
C MET A 1 -25.93 21.12 60.58
N GLN A 2 -24.72 21.54 60.94
CA GLN A 2 -23.59 20.63 61.19
C GLN A 2 -23.54 20.34 62.70
N PRO A 3 -22.87 19.26 63.11
CA PRO A 3 -21.72 19.38 64.02
C PRO A 3 -20.49 18.60 63.49
N GLU A 4 -19.25 19.09 63.59
CA GLU A 4 -18.30 19.04 64.74
C GLU A 4 -17.69 17.61 64.90
N ALA A 5 -16.38 17.31 64.96
CA ALA A 5 -15.16 17.96 65.49
C ALA A 5 -13.90 17.46 64.68
N ALA A 6 -12.83 18.25 64.40
CA ALA A 6 -11.62 18.53 65.22
C ALA A 6 -11.07 17.29 65.98
N SER A 7 -9.79 16.88 65.95
CA SER A 7 -8.56 17.68 66.10
C SER A 7 -7.25 16.84 65.98
N LEU A 8 -6.15 17.49 65.55
CA LEU A 8 -4.71 17.40 65.99
C LEU A 8 -3.91 16.08 65.74
N LEU A 9 -2.70 16.06 65.15
CA LEU A 9 -1.44 16.76 65.51
C LEU A 9 -0.39 16.76 64.36
N THR A 10 0.25 17.94 64.15
CA THR A 10 1.69 18.28 63.91
C THR A 10 2.63 17.28 63.18
N ALA A 11 3.55 17.66 62.26
CA ALA A 11 4.53 18.76 62.30
C ALA A 11 5.21 19.02 60.93
N THR A 12 5.65 20.27 60.71
CA THR A 12 6.64 20.76 59.72
C THR A 12 7.96 21.11 60.45
N PRO A 13 9.09 21.60 59.86
CA PRO A 13 9.54 21.73 58.45
C PRO A 13 11.05 21.35 58.20
N ALA A 14 11.50 21.55 56.94
CA ALA A 14 12.83 22.07 56.52
C ALA A 14 14.10 21.18 56.62
N VAL A 15 15.21 21.34 55.88
CA VAL A 15 15.73 22.03 54.66
C VAL A 15 17.16 21.46 54.45
N GLU A 16 17.81 21.78 53.32
CA GLU A 16 19.23 21.66 52.92
C GLU A 16 19.55 20.49 51.97
N GLU A 17 19.82 20.71 50.66
CA GLU A 17 20.76 21.63 49.98
C GLU A 17 22.20 21.09 49.94
N GLY A 18 22.76 21.01 48.73
CA GLY A 18 24.12 20.55 48.49
C GLY A 18 24.49 20.55 47.01
N GLY A 19 24.47 21.72 46.38
CA GLY A 19 24.95 21.93 45.01
C GLY A 19 26.45 22.22 44.90
N LYS A 20 26.93 22.34 43.64
CA LYS A 20 28.10 23.09 43.07
C LYS A 20 28.74 22.24 41.95
N LYS A 21 29.13 22.70 40.75
CA LYS A 21 29.42 24.00 40.10
C LYS A 21 29.56 23.73 38.57
N ARG A 22 28.87 24.44 37.66
CA ARG A 22 29.23 25.66 36.88
C ARG A 22 30.07 25.47 35.58
N LYS A 23 29.47 25.93 34.45
CA LYS A 23 29.94 26.77 33.29
C LYS A 23 31.20 26.30 32.50
N SER A 24 31.31 26.37 31.17
CA SER A 24 30.84 27.36 30.17
C SER A 24 30.98 26.79 28.72
N PRO A 25 30.55 27.53 27.67
CA PRO A 25 30.35 27.03 26.30
C PRO A 25 31.60 27.16 25.41
N ILE A 26 31.66 26.38 24.33
CA ILE A 26 32.58 26.61 23.21
C ILE A 26 31.79 26.59 21.91
N MET A 27 31.66 27.77 21.31
CA MET A 27 31.53 27.97 19.87
C MET A 27 32.95 27.97 19.28
N ILE A 28 33.21 27.19 18.23
CA ILE A 28 34.18 27.55 17.19
C ILE A 28 33.53 27.20 15.85
N GLU A 29 33.49 28.23 15.02
CA GLU A 29 32.99 28.33 13.65
C GLU A 29 34.10 28.03 12.63
N SER A 30 33.70 27.79 11.38
CA SER A 30 34.49 27.72 10.12
C SER A 30 34.84 26.29 9.67
N GLN A 31 34.75 25.88 8.40
CA GLN A 31 34.39 26.51 7.13
C GLN A 31 34.38 25.38 6.08
N ASP A 32 33.60 25.54 4.99
CA ASP A 32 33.73 24.86 3.69
C ASP A 32 33.54 23.31 3.65
N ALA A 33 32.90 22.66 2.68
CA ALA A 33 32.54 23.03 1.34
C ALA A 33 31.24 22.34 0.92
N LYS A 34 30.50 23.09 0.12
CA LYS A 34 29.37 22.71 -0.71
C LYS A 34 29.76 21.59 -1.69
N THR A 35 29.26 20.38 -1.48
CA THR A 35 29.12 19.40 -2.57
C THR A 35 27.63 19.15 -2.79
N THR A 36 27.02 20.07 -3.51
CA THR A 36 25.76 19.86 -4.23
C THR A 36 25.92 18.62 -5.10
N ALA A 37 25.40 17.47 -4.64
CA ALA A 37 25.09 16.36 -5.52
C ALA A 37 23.95 16.83 -6.44
N LYS A 38 24.33 17.38 -7.60
CA LYS A 38 23.42 17.65 -8.70
C LYS A 38 22.77 16.32 -9.06
N SER A 39 21.52 16.17 -8.66
CA SER A 39 20.62 15.17 -9.24
C SER A 39 20.52 15.48 -10.72
N SER A 40 21.31 14.78 -11.53
CA SER A 40 21.14 14.76 -12.96
C SER A 40 19.75 14.22 -13.24
N LEU A 41 18.84 15.13 -13.59
CA LEU A 41 17.57 14.83 -14.24
C LEU A 41 17.88 14.19 -15.58
N SER A 42 18.15 12.88 -15.59
CA SER A 42 17.93 12.11 -16.80
C SER A 42 16.42 11.92 -16.90
N ALA A 43 15.80 12.65 -17.83
CA ALA A 43 14.45 12.36 -18.31
C ALA A 43 14.49 11.00 -19.03
N ALA A 44 14.60 9.92 -18.26
CA ALA A 44 14.23 8.60 -18.72
C ALA A 44 12.72 8.63 -18.89
N ALA A 45 12.25 8.34 -20.10
CA ALA A 45 10.83 8.21 -20.42
C ALA A 45 10.15 7.41 -19.30
N ALA A 46 9.40 8.11 -18.45
CA ALA A 46 8.87 7.53 -17.23
C ALA A 46 7.78 6.56 -17.64
N THR A 47 8.09 5.27 -17.63
CA THR A 47 7.07 4.23 -17.70
C THR A 47 6.06 4.52 -16.59
N PRO A 48 4.77 4.69 -16.92
CA PRO A 48 3.78 5.09 -15.94
C PRO A 48 3.77 4.06 -14.81
N THR A 49 4.05 4.52 -13.59
CA THR A 49 3.97 3.66 -12.42
C THR A 49 2.49 3.35 -12.16
N LEU A 50 2.22 2.27 -11.46
CA LEU A 50 0.85 1.93 -11.03
C LEU A 50 0.15 3.08 -10.27
N ALA A 51 0.91 3.96 -9.65
CA ALA A 51 0.40 5.17 -8.99
C ALA A 51 0.03 6.26 -10.02
N SER A 52 0.84 6.48 -11.05
CA SER A 52 0.61 7.56 -12.02
C SER A 52 -0.65 7.38 -12.85
N VAL A 53 -1.13 6.14 -13.03
CA VAL A 53 -2.41 5.85 -13.71
C VAL A 53 -3.59 6.55 -13.01
N HIS A 54 -3.52 6.68 -11.68
CA HIS A 54 -4.62 7.22 -10.87
C HIS A 54 -4.44 8.69 -10.52
N GLU A 55 -3.26 9.28 -10.73
CA GLU A 55 -2.95 10.66 -10.32
C GLU A 55 -3.87 11.69 -10.99
N THR A 56 -4.07 11.60 -12.30
CA THR A 56 -4.97 12.50 -13.04
C THR A 56 -6.39 12.42 -12.52
N LEU A 57 -6.89 11.19 -12.30
CA LEU A 57 -8.25 10.96 -11.80
C LEU A 57 -8.40 11.45 -10.36
N LEU A 58 -7.40 11.24 -9.50
CA LEU A 58 -7.40 11.76 -8.14
C LEU A 58 -7.38 13.29 -8.11
N ALA A 59 -6.63 13.94 -9.01
CA ALA A 59 -6.60 15.39 -9.13
C ALA A 59 -7.98 15.96 -9.52
N GLU A 60 -8.67 15.33 -10.46
CA GLU A 60 -10.05 15.69 -10.87
C GLU A 60 -11.03 15.58 -9.68
N LEU A 61 -10.97 14.48 -8.92
CA LEU A 61 -11.93 14.20 -7.84
C LEU A 61 -11.67 14.99 -6.55
N ARG A 62 -10.43 15.48 -6.32
CA ARG A 62 -10.00 16.11 -5.05
C ARG A 62 -10.83 17.32 -4.63
N SER A 63 -11.44 18.01 -5.60
CA SER A 63 -12.30 19.17 -5.38
C SER A 63 -13.64 18.81 -4.73
N LYS A 64 -14.21 17.64 -5.07
CA LYS A 64 -15.55 17.20 -4.63
C LYS A 64 -15.52 16.09 -3.59
N TYR A 65 -14.43 15.32 -3.55
CA TYR A 65 -14.32 14.10 -2.79
C TYR A 65 -13.04 14.08 -1.94
N ASP A 66 -13.15 13.50 -0.74
CA ASP A 66 -12.01 13.10 0.07
C ASP A 66 -11.69 11.63 -0.22
N VAL A 67 -10.83 11.42 -1.22
CA VAL A 67 -10.43 10.10 -1.70
C VAL A 67 -9.15 9.65 -1.00
N LEU A 68 -9.20 8.48 -0.36
CA LEU A 68 -8.04 7.84 0.26
C LEU A 68 -7.45 6.75 -0.65
N PRO A 69 -6.25 6.96 -1.24
CA PRO A 69 -5.57 5.91 -2.00
C PRO A 69 -5.02 4.81 -1.08
N ALA A 70 -5.28 3.56 -1.45
CA ALA A 70 -4.97 2.37 -0.69
C ALA A 70 -4.35 1.30 -1.60
N PHE A 71 -3.01 1.28 -1.63
CA PHE A 71 -2.28 0.28 -2.40
C PHE A 71 -2.21 -1.06 -1.67
N THR A 72 -2.55 -2.15 -2.38
CA THR A 72 -2.51 -3.51 -1.85
C THR A 72 -1.32 -4.30 -2.40
N ILE A 73 -0.49 -4.79 -1.48
CA ILE A 73 0.64 -5.69 -1.73
C ILE A 73 0.51 -7.00 -0.97
N SER A 74 1.39 -7.97 -1.26
CA SER A 74 1.41 -9.30 -0.66
C SER A 74 1.39 -9.29 0.87
N SER A 75 2.15 -8.39 1.49
CA SER A 75 2.27 -8.25 2.95
C SER A 75 1.13 -7.48 3.62
N THR A 76 0.17 -6.95 2.86
CA THR A 76 -0.97 -6.19 3.41
C THR A 76 -1.79 -7.08 4.33
N LYS A 77 -1.88 -6.70 5.62
CA LYS A 77 -2.71 -7.39 6.60
C LYS A 77 -4.18 -7.01 6.38
N ILE A 78 -5.00 -7.97 5.97
CA ILE A 78 -6.41 -7.77 5.59
C ILE A 78 -7.17 -7.04 6.71
N HIS A 79 -7.15 -7.55 7.94
CA HIS A 79 -7.89 -6.95 9.06
C HIS A 79 -7.51 -5.49 9.31
N LYS A 80 -6.21 -5.19 9.40
CA LYS A 80 -5.73 -3.81 9.62
C LYS A 80 -6.18 -2.88 8.49
N ARG A 81 -6.11 -3.36 7.25
CA ARG A 81 -6.54 -2.57 6.09
C ARG A 81 -8.05 -2.32 6.13
N VAL A 82 -8.86 -3.33 6.39
CA VAL A 82 -10.33 -3.20 6.52
C VAL A 82 -10.70 -2.18 7.58
N THR A 83 -10.12 -2.27 8.79
CA THR A 83 -10.37 -1.31 9.87
C THR A 83 -9.99 0.12 9.47
N TRP A 84 -8.84 0.29 8.83
CA TRP A 84 -8.37 1.60 8.37
C TRP A 84 -9.28 2.23 7.32
N LEU A 85 -9.76 1.44 6.35
CA LEU A 85 -10.68 1.92 5.31
C LEU A 85 -12.03 2.31 5.90
N LEU A 86 -12.58 1.49 6.81
CA LEU A 86 -13.83 1.80 7.50
C LEU A 86 -13.72 3.07 8.35
N LEU A 87 -12.59 3.26 9.03
CA LEU A 87 -12.34 4.49 9.80
C LEU A 87 -12.36 5.72 8.88
N HIS A 88 -11.77 5.65 7.69
CA HIS A 88 -11.81 6.75 6.72
C HIS A 88 -13.24 7.01 6.21
N LEU A 89 -13.93 5.96 5.79
CA LEU A 89 -15.28 6.06 5.22
C LEU A 89 -16.29 6.61 6.24
N ARG A 90 -16.16 6.25 7.52
CA ARG A 90 -17.09 6.64 8.59
C ARG A 90 -16.67 7.86 9.41
N LYS A 91 -15.43 8.33 9.29
CA LYS A 91 -14.97 9.46 10.09
C LYS A 91 -15.89 10.66 9.81
N ASP A 92 -16.14 11.50 10.79
CA ASP A 92 -16.82 12.77 10.60
C ASP A 92 -15.87 13.86 11.07
N ASN A 93 -15.55 14.80 10.20
CA ASN A 93 -14.61 15.90 10.46
C ASN A 93 -15.19 17.26 10.08
N GLY A 94 -16.49 17.33 9.76
CA GLY A 94 -17.14 18.54 9.26
C GLY A 94 -16.70 18.97 7.85
N ASP A 95 -15.96 18.14 7.10
CA ASP A 95 -15.70 18.39 5.68
C ASP A 95 -16.98 18.06 4.88
N ALA A 96 -17.41 18.98 4.01
CA ALA A 96 -18.57 18.80 3.16
C ALA A 96 -18.31 17.80 2.01
N ARG A 97 -17.06 17.42 1.76
CA ARG A 97 -16.71 16.48 0.69
C ARG A 97 -17.08 15.06 1.05
N LYS A 98 -17.73 14.39 0.09
CA LYS A 98 -18.07 12.97 0.20
C LYS A 98 -16.81 12.12 0.22
N ARG A 99 -16.83 11.03 0.97
CA ARG A 99 -15.64 10.20 1.16
C ARG A 99 -15.65 8.97 0.30
N ALA A 100 -14.47 8.65 -0.20
CA ALA A 100 -14.24 7.42 -0.93
C ALA A 100 -12.87 6.85 -0.62
N VAL A 101 -12.71 5.56 -0.87
CA VAL A 101 -11.40 4.90 -0.86
C VAL A 101 -11.09 4.41 -2.27
N LEU A 102 -9.86 4.62 -2.72
CA LEU A 102 -9.34 4.07 -3.96
C LEU A 102 -8.46 2.87 -3.62
N LEU A 103 -8.96 1.67 -3.86
CA LEU A 103 -8.19 0.44 -3.78
C LEU A 103 -7.55 0.15 -5.13
N HIS A 104 -6.23 -0.04 -5.14
CA HIS A 104 -5.50 -0.48 -6.33
C HIS A 104 -4.39 -1.45 -5.94
N ALA A 105 -4.01 -2.33 -6.87
CA ALA A 105 -3.05 -3.40 -6.62
C ALA A 105 -2.20 -3.73 -7.85
N ARG A 106 -1.15 -4.53 -7.65
CA ARG A 106 -0.49 -5.25 -8.75
C ARG A 106 -1.38 -6.43 -9.19
N PRO A 107 -1.26 -6.95 -10.43
CA PRO A 107 -2.13 -8.01 -10.94
C PRO A 107 -2.21 -9.25 -10.04
N ALA A 108 -1.08 -9.69 -9.48
CA ALA A 108 -1.02 -10.84 -8.56
C ALA A 108 -1.75 -10.60 -7.22
N GLU A 109 -1.97 -9.34 -6.84
CA GLU A 109 -2.57 -8.95 -5.55
C GLU A 109 -4.01 -8.47 -5.68
N VAL A 110 -4.58 -8.46 -6.90
CA VAL A 110 -5.97 -8.03 -7.15
C VAL A 110 -6.95 -8.90 -6.36
N GLY A 111 -6.72 -10.22 -6.27
CA GLY A 111 -7.57 -11.12 -5.47
C GLY A 111 -7.64 -10.69 -4.00
N LYS A 112 -6.49 -10.38 -3.40
CA LYS A 112 -6.42 -9.88 -2.01
C LYS A 112 -7.12 -8.52 -1.84
N MET A 113 -6.93 -7.62 -2.81
CA MET A 113 -7.60 -6.32 -2.83
C MET A 113 -9.12 -6.46 -2.85
N ILE A 114 -9.65 -7.37 -3.70
CA ILE A 114 -11.08 -7.68 -3.75
C ILE A 114 -11.55 -8.22 -2.41
N THR A 115 -10.83 -9.17 -1.79
CA THR A 115 -11.17 -9.69 -0.46
C THR A 115 -11.29 -8.58 0.59
N ILE A 116 -10.37 -7.62 0.60
CA ILE A 116 -10.42 -6.45 1.49
C ILE A 116 -11.68 -5.63 1.21
N CYS A 117 -11.98 -5.33 -0.07
CA CYS A 117 -13.16 -4.58 -0.46
C CYS A 117 -14.46 -5.27 -0.04
N GLU A 118 -14.59 -6.58 -0.29
CA GLU A 118 -15.77 -7.37 0.07
C GLU A 118 -15.98 -7.41 1.58
N GLN A 119 -14.91 -7.50 2.38
CA GLN A 119 -15.03 -7.47 3.84
C GLN A 119 -15.53 -6.11 4.34
N VAL A 120 -15.07 -5.00 3.74
CA VAL A 120 -15.60 -3.65 4.04
C VAL A 120 -17.09 -3.57 3.69
N LYS A 121 -17.48 -3.98 2.48
CA LYS A 121 -18.89 -3.98 2.03
C LYS A 121 -19.78 -4.81 2.95
N ARG A 122 -19.33 -6.01 3.36
CA ARG A 122 -20.06 -6.88 4.28
C ARG A 122 -20.31 -6.20 5.64
N LEU A 123 -19.31 -5.51 6.17
CA LEU A 123 -19.43 -4.81 7.45
C LEU A 123 -20.35 -3.59 7.35
N VAL A 124 -20.31 -2.86 6.23
CA VAL A 124 -21.23 -1.75 5.96
C VAL A 124 -22.66 -2.28 5.82
N ALA A 125 -22.89 -3.32 5.02
CA ALA A 125 -24.22 -3.88 4.76
C ALA A 125 -24.91 -4.50 5.99
N GLN A 126 -24.17 -4.76 7.08
CA GLN A 126 -24.74 -5.20 8.36
C GLN A 126 -25.34 -4.04 9.18
N GLU A 127 -25.06 -2.80 8.80
CA GLU A 127 -25.64 -1.61 9.43
C GLU A 127 -27.07 -1.36 8.92
N LYS A 128 -27.92 -0.73 9.75
CA LYS A 128 -29.34 -0.50 9.43
C LYS A 128 -29.56 0.25 8.11
N ASP A 129 -28.71 1.23 7.81
CA ASP A 129 -28.75 2.06 6.59
C ASP A 129 -27.48 1.90 5.75
N GLY A 130 -26.87 0.72 5.84
CA GLY A 130 -25.57 0.38 5.27
C GLY A 130 -25.56 0.30 3.75
N ARG A 131 -25.47 1.45 3.08
CA ARG A 131 -25.33 1.55 1.63
C ARG A 131 -23.88 1.67 1.20
N TRP A 132 -23.55 1.05 0.08
CA TRP A 132 -22.24 1.16 -0.54
C TRP A 132 -22.36 1.25 -2.06
N TYR A 133 -21.45 2.02 -2.66
CA TYR A 133 -21.32 2.20 -4.08
C TYR A 133 -19.88 1.88 -4.47
N GLN A 134 -19.73 0.96 -5.42
CA GLN A 134 -18.45 0.50 -5.93
C GLN A 134 -18.33 0.90 -7.40
N TYR A 135 -17.19 1.48 -7.77
CA TYR A 135 -16.86 1.85 -9.14
C TYR A 135 -15.56 1.15 -9.55
N ASN A 136 -15.64 0.26 -10.54
CA ASN A 136 -14.52 -0.55 -11.00
C ASN A 136 -13.95 0.01 -12.30
N LEU A 137 -12.64 0.16 -12.33
CA LEU A 137 -11.88 0.59 -13.51
C LEU A 137 -10.77 -0.44 -13.79
N MET A 138 -10.85 -1.10 -14.94
CA MET A 138 -9.77 -1.95 -15.45
C MET A 138 -8.84 -1.14 -16.35
N TYR A 139 -7.54 -1.38 -16.26
CA TYR A 139 -6.53 -0.72 -17.09
C TYR A 139 -5.40 -1.68 -17.42
N ASP A 140 -4.76 -1.43 -18.56
CA ASP A 140 -3.60 -2.19 -19.01
C ASP A 140 -2.32 -1.64 -18.35
N LEU A 141 -1.46 -2.55 -17.90
CA LEU A 141 -0.14 -2.18 -17.40
C LEU A 141 0.88 -2.21 -18.53
N PRO A 142 1.88 -1.29 -18.49
CA PRO A 142 2.99 -1.37 -19.41
C PRO A 142 3.67 -2.74 -19.28
N PRO A 143 4.13 -3.31 -20.41
CA PRO A 143 4.80 -4.60 -20.40
C PRO A 143 6.03 -4.54 -19.48
N PRO A 144 6.29 -5.59 -18.68
CA PRO A 144 7.49 -5.63 -17.86
C PRO A 144 8.73 -5.55 -18.78
N PRO A 145 9.82 -4.89 -18.34
CA PRO A 145 11.05 -4.93 -19.11
C PRO A 145 11.49 -6.39 -19.31
N PRO A 146 12.11 -6.72 -20.46
CA PRO A 146 12.60 -8.07 -20.70
C PRO A 146 13.53 -8.47 -19.55
N LYS A 147 13.25 -9.61 -18.92
CA LYS A 147 14.16 -10.18 -17.93
C LYS A 147 15.46 -10.48 -18.67
N LYS A 148 16.56 -9.84 -18.25
CA LYS A 148 17.89 -10.31 -18.64
C LYS A 148 18.02 -11.70 -18.01
N GLU A 149 18.27 -12.70 -18.83
CA GLU A 149 18.61 -14.04 -18.35
C GLU A 149 19.90 -13.88 -17.55
N ASP A 150 19.81 -13.93 -16.21
CA ASP A 150 20.99 -14.13 -15.38
C ASP A 150 21.52 -15.52 -15.75
N VAL A 151 22.65 -15.52 -16.46
CA VAL A 151 23.49 -16.69 -16.65
C VAL A 151 23.94 -17.12 -15.25
N VAL A 152 23.29 -18.13 -14.70
CA VAL A 152 23.78 -18.82 -13.51
C VAL A 152 25.01 -19.61 -13.97
N GLU A 153 26.20 -19.08 -13.71
CA GLU A 153 27.42 -19.87 -13.78
C GLU A 153 27.30 -21.04 -12.79
N GLU A 154 27.13 -22.25 -13.32
CA GLU A 154 27.28 -23.51 -12.61
C GLU A 154 28.63 -23.51 -11.87
N THR A 155 28.58 -23.30 -10.56
CA THR A 155 29.68 -23.69 -9.68
C THR A 155 29.46 -25.16 -9.32
N MET A 156 30.17 -26.05 -10.01
CA MET A 156 30.39 -27.43 -9.58
C MET A 156 30.95 -27.45 -8.15
N VAL A 157 30.23 -28.07 -7.21
CA VAL A 157 30.85 -28.70 -6.03
C VAL A 157 30.14 -30.04 -5.82
N GLY A 158 30.89 -31.11 -6.02
CA GLY A 158 30.42 -32.48 -5.95
C GLY A 158 30.09 -32.97 -4.54
N GLY A 159 29.33 -34.06 -4.51
CA GLY A 159 29.10 -34.90 -3.35
C GLY A 159 28.66 -36.28 -3.81
N GLU A 160 29.61 -37.22 -3.88
CA GLU A 160 29.32 -38.65 -3.93
C GLU A 160 28.94 -39.12 -2.51
N ASP A 161 27.77 -39.74 -2.32
CA ASP A 161 27.69 -41.05 -1.65
C ASP A 161 26.33 -41.74 -1.88
N ARG A 162 26.39 -43.08 -1.84
CA ARG A 162 25.60 -44.04 -2.62
C ARG A 162 24.26 -44.45 -1.99
N ASN A 163 23.29 -44.81 -2.84
CA ASN A 163 22.63 -46.13 -2.93
C ASN A 163 21.09 -46.08 -3.07
N SER A 164 20.59 -46.90 -4.02
CA SER A 164 19.31 -47.62 -4.05
C SER A 164 18.24 -47.19 -5.08
N ASP A 165 18.00 -48.14 -5.99
CA ASP A 165 16.81 -48.47 -6.80
C ASP A 165 16.30 -47.50 -7.89
N ASP A 166 16.71 -47.82 -9.12
CA ASP A 166 15.87 -48.28 -10.24
C ASP A 166 14.47 -47.64 -10.37
N ASP A 167 14.43 -46.50 -11.05
CA ASP A 167 13.39 -46.17 -12.01
C ASP A 167 14.09 -45.49 -13.20
N ASP A 168 14.02 -46.11 -14.38
CA ASP A 168 14.46 -45.55 -15.67
C ASP A 168 13.67 -44.27 -16.00
N ASP A 169 14.02 -43.15 -15.37
CA ASP A 169 13.59 -41.81 -15.76
C ASP A 169 14.68 -41.20 -16.64
N PHE A 170 14.56 -41.37 -17.96
CA PHE A 170 15.41 -40.69 -18.92
C PHE A 170 15.38 -39.19 -18.65
N GLU A 171 16.49 -38.61 -18.19
CA GLU A 171 16.67 -37.15 -18.18
C GLU A 171 16.57 -36.65 -19.62
N ILE A 172 15.41 -36.06 -19.97
CA ILE A 172 15.24 -35.33 -21.22
C ILE A 172 16.16 -34.11 -21.14
N MET A 173 17.36 -34.22 -21.70
CA MET A 173 18.20 -33.06 -21.99
C MET A 173 17.47 -32.19 -23.01
N GLU A 174 16.74 -31.18 -22.54
CA GLU A 174 16.12 -30.15 -23.39
C GLU A 174 17.22 -29.53 -24.27
N SER A 175 17.29 -29.96 -25.53
CA SER A 175 18.31 -29.49 -26.46
C SER A 175 18.03 -28.04 -26.81
N ARG A 176 19.08 -27.20 -26.87
CA ARG A 176 18.98 -25.76 -27.22
C ARG A 176 18.21 -25.50 -28.53
N PHE A 177 18.13 -26.49 -29.41
CA PHE A 177 17.35 -26.44 -30.62
C PHE A 177 15.83 -26.46 -30.37
N GLU A 178 15.31 -27.25 -29.43
CA GLU A 178 13.86 -27.26 -29.13
C GLU A 178 13.38 -25.91 -28.61
N LYS A 179 14.21 -25.25 -27.80
CA LYS A 179 13.95 -23.89 -27.31
C LYS A 179 13.94 -22.82 -28.40
N ALA A 180 14.59 -23.07 -29.54
CA ALA A 180 14.65 -22.16 -30.68
C ALA A 180 13.46 -22.34 -31.66
N VAL A 181 12.74 -23.47 -31.60
CA VAL A 181 11.56 -23.72 -32.45
C VAL A 181 10.25 -23.38 -31.73
N VAL A 182 10.25 -23.28 -30.39
CA VAL A 182 9.09 -22.80 -29.64
C VAL A 182 8.90 -21.30 -29.90
N PRO A 183 7.77 -20.86 -30.49
CA PRO A 183 7.50 -19.45 -30.67
C PRO A 183 7.58 -18.74 -29.33
N GLN A 184 8.40 -17.69 -29.25
CA GLN A 184 8.55 -16.90 -28.03
C GLN A 184 7.17 -16.44 -27.57
N LYS A 185 6.74 -16.93 -26.40
CA LYS A 185 5.40 -16.67 -25.87
C LYS A 185 5.18 -15.16 -25.83
N THR A 186 4.25 -14.68 -26.66
CA THR A 186 3.97 -13.25 -26.77
C THR A 186 3.52 -12.75 -25.40
N ALA A 187 4.24 -11.77 -24.86
CA ALA A 187 3.91 -11.21 -23.55
C ALA A 187 2.60 -10.42 -23.69
N HIS A 188 1.48 -11.03 -23.30
CA HIS A 188 0.21 -10.31 -23.25
C HIS A 188 0.30 -9.16 -22.24
N PRO A 189 -0.29 -7.98 -22.56
CA PRO A 189 -0.37 -6.89 -21.60
C PRO A 189 -1.14 -7.36 -20.37
N LYS A 190 -0.54 -7.16 -19.18
CA LYS A 190 -1.18 -7.54 -17.93
C LYS A 190 -2.20 -6.49 -17.56
N LYS A 191 -3.44 -6.89 -17.29
CA LYS A 191 -4.47 -5.98 -16.76
C LYS A 191 -4.36 -5.87 -15.26
N SER A 192 -4.72 -4.71 -14.72
CA SER A 192 -4.96 -4.51 -13.29
C SER A 192 -6.32 -3.85 -13.07
N LEU A 193 -6.72 -3.82 -11.80
CA LEU A 193 -8.01 -3.32 -11.35
C LEU A 193 -7.82 -2.21 -10.31
N SER A 194 -8.63 -1.18 -10.43
CA SER A 194 -8.87 -0.18 -9.39
C SER A 194 -10.34 -0.18 -9.00
N ILE A 195 -10.59 -0.05 -7.71
CA ILE A 195 -11.93 -0.03 -7.11
C ILE A 195 -12.06 1.25 -6.29
N PHE A 196 -13.00 2.10 -6.67
CA PHE A 196 -13.47 3.17 -5.77
C PHE A 196 -14.64 2.64 -4.96
N LEU A 197 -14.60 2.80 -3.65
CA LEU A 197 -15.68 2.44 -2.74
C LEU A 197 -16.10 3.67 -1.95
N SER A 198 -17.39 3.96 -1.93
CA SER A 198 -17.99 5.06 -1.16
C SER A 198 -19.29 4.60 -0.48
N LEU A 199 -19.66 5.28 0.60
CA LEU A 199 -20.96 5.10 1.26
C LEU A 199 -22.07 5.98 0.63
N GLU A 200 -21.68 6.86 -0.29
CA GLU A 200 -22.57 7.76 -1.00
C GLU A 200 -22.37 7.65 -2.53
N PRO A 201 -23.40 7.98 -3.33
CA PRO A 201 -23.26 7.93 -4.77
C PRO A 201 -22.29 8.99 -5.28
N MET A 202 -21.44 8.59 -6.24
CA MET A 202 -20.48 9.42 -6.95
C MET A 202 -20.83 9.49 -8.46
N PRO A 203 -21.70 10.43 -8.89
CA PRO A 203 -22.12 10.55 -10.29
C PRO A 203 -20.96 10.83 -11.25
N ASP A 204 -19.95 11.58 -10.80
CA ASP A 204 -18.78 11.94 -11.62
C ASP A 204 -17.99 10.71 -12.07
N LEU A 205 -17.83 9.71 -11.17
CA LEU A 205 -17.20 8.44 -11.52
C LEU A 205 -18.09 7.56 -12.40
N LYS A 206 -19.40 7.57 -12.15
CA LYS A 206 -20.37 6.81 -12.95
C LYS A 206 -20.38 7.23 -14.42
N ALA A 207 -20.22 8.52 -14.68
CA ALA A 207 -20.25 9.09 -16.03
C ALA A 207 -18.96 8.84 -16.83
N LYS A 208 -17.89 8.37 -16.19
CA LYS A 208 -16.59 8.18 -16.82
C LYS A 208 -16.55 6.89 -17.65
N GLU A 209 -15.95 6.96 -18.83
CA GLU A 209 -15.84 5.81 -19.73
C GLU A 209 -15.02 4.67 -19.11
N GLY A 210 -15.44 3.43 -19.35
CA GLY A 210 -14.75 2.23 -18.84
C GLY A 210 -14.95 1.96 -17.34
N VAL A 211 -15.71 2.81 -16.64
CA VAL A 211 -16.09 2.59 -15.24
C VAL A 211 -17.39 1.79 -15.17
N THR A 212 -17.42 0.75 -14.34
CA THR A 212 -18.64 -0.01 -14.05
C THR A 212 -19.08 0.22 -12.60
N GLN A 213 -20.38 0.46 -12.39
CA GLN A 213 -20.95 0.68 -11.06
C GLN A 213 -21.58 -0.60 -10.51
N GLN A 214 -21.36 -0.88 -9.23
CA GLN A 214 -22.09 -1.87 -8.43
C GLN A 214 -22.59 -1.20 -7.14
N THR A 215 -23.75 -1.61 -6.64
CA THR A 215 -24.35 -1.07 -5.40
C THR A 215 -25.22 -2.16 -4.74
N ASN A 216 -25.45 -2.05 -3.42
CA ASN A 216 -26.49 -2.82 -2.73
C ASN A 216 -27.81 -2.06 -2.54
N GLU A 217 -27.87 -0.80 -2.94
CA GLU A 217 -29.11 -0.03 -2.93
C GLU A 217 -30.04 -0.60 -4.02
N SER A 218 -31.22 -1.04 -3.59
CA SER A 218 -32.29 -1.60 -4.44
C SER A 218 -33.41 -0.58 -4.63
#